data_AF-A0A0F9HVP5-F1
#
_entry.id   AF-A0A0F9HVP5-F1
#
_cell.length_a   1.000
_cell.length_b   1.000
_cell.length_c   1.000
_cell.angle_alpha   90.00
_cell.angle_beta   90.00
_cell.angle_gamma   90.00
#
_symmetry.space_group_name_H-M   'P 1'
#
loop_
_entity.id
_entity.type
_entity.pdbx_description
1 polymer ?
#
loop_
_entity_poly.entity_id
_entity_poly.type
_entity_poly.pdbx_seq_one_letter_code
_entity_poly.pdbx_strand_id
1 'polypeptide(L)'
;MAIKTEKIIINYDDFQPVEAGGRFQGLGNLLRTEISRWRHSIAWWLQIAVVLLFCNGITLMAMLGSEGEEGIGLMMFPLMSGFYVALSAMTMIQGAIVKEKVEGTAAWVLSKPVTRVAFMTSKFITNCISMTIALVFLP
;
A
#
# COMPACT_ATOMS: atom_id res chain seq x y z
N MET A 1 14.34 -32.96 38.74
CA MET A 1 13.11 -32.23 38.39
C MET A 1 12.70 -32.67 36.98
N ALA A 2 11.75 -33.61 36.87
CA ALA A 2 11.39 -34.22 35.59
C ALA A 2 10.24 -33.43 34.95
N ILE A 3 10.43 -32.96 33.71
CA ILE A 3 9.43 -32.20 32.95
C ILE A 3 8.41 -33.19 32.39
N LYS A 4 7.20 -33.18 32.96
CA LYS A 4 6.06 -33.98 32.49
C LYS A 4 5.61 -33.44 31.13
N THR A 5 5.96 -34.14 30.07
CA THR A 5 5.52 -33.84 28.70
C THR A 5 4.10 -34.39 28.53
N GLU A 6 3.08 -33.56 28.72
CA GLU A 6 1.72 -33.91 28.33
C GLU A 6 1.64 -33.96 26.80
N LYS A 7 1.39 -35.17 26.29
CA LYS A 7 1.14 -35.44 24.87
C LYS A 7 -0.18 -34.77 24.49
N ILE A 8 -0.13 -33.69 23.73
CA ILE A 8 -1.30 -33.15 23.04
C ILE A 8 -1.71 -34.16 21.97
N ILE A 9 -2.80 -34.90 22.22
CA ILE A 9 -3.41 -35.80 21.24
C ILE A 9 -4.23 -34.90 20.31
N ILE A 10 -3.73 -34.69 19.08
CA ILE A 10 -4.45 -33.96 18.04
C ILE A 10 -5.44 -34.95 17.41
N ASN A 11 -6.73 -34.70 17.55
CA ASN A 11 -7.77 -35.49 16.89
C ASN A 11 -7.84 -35.08 15.41
N TYR A 12 -7.54 -36.01 14.51
CA TYR A 12 -7.50 -35.74 13.07
C TYR A 12 -8.90 -35.71 12.42
N ASP A 13 -9.93 -36.22 13.10
CA ASP A 13 -11.30 -36.31 12.58
C ASP A 13 -12.02 -34.96 12.50
N ASP A 14 -11.50 -33.93 13.18
CA ASP A 14 -12.03 -32.54 13.14
C ASP A 14 -11.55 -31.74 11.92
N PHE A 15 -10.54 -32.23 11.18
CA PHE A 15 -10.00 -31.51 10.02
C PHE A 15 -10.70 -31.94 8.73
N GLN A 16 -11.66 -31.13 8.30
CA GLN A 16 -12.28 -31.27 6.98
C GLN A 16 -11.34 -30.67 5.91
N PRO A 17 -10.87 -31.44 4.92
CA PRO A 17 -10.11 -30.89 3.80
C PRO A 17 -11.05 -30.02 2.95
N VAL A 18 -10.80 -28.72 2.94
CA VAL A 18 -11.53 -27.81 2.03
C VAL A 18 -10.96 -28.00 0.63
N GLU A 19 -11.75 -28.63 -0.24
CA GLU A 19 -11.39 -28.77 -1.66
C GLU A 19 -11.25 -27.39 -2.31
N ALA A 20 -10.00 -27.10 -2.66
CA ALA A 20 -9.53 -25.82 -3.14
C ALA A 20 -9.74 -25.70 -4.67
N GLY A 21 -11.00 -25.54 -5.11
CA GLY A 21 -11.35 -25.62 -6.54
C GLY A 21 -11.47 -24.30 -7.33
N GLY A 22 -11.39 -23.14 -6.66
CA GLY A 22 -11.77 -21.85 -7.27
C GLY A 22 -10.60 -21.00 -7.75
N ARG A 23 -10.69 -20.41 -8.97
CA ARG A 23 -9.67 -19.50 -9.54
C ARG A 23 -9.40 -18.23 -8.70
N PHE A 24 -10.32 -17.88 -7.80
CA PHE A 24 -10.21 -16.74 -6.87
C PHE A 24 -10.18 -17.17 -5.39
N GLN A 25 -9.80 -18.42 -5.11
CA GLN A 25 -9.74 -18.91 -3.75
C GLN A 25 -8.76 -18.09 -2.90
N GLY A 26 -9.23 -17.69 -1.71
CA GLY A 26 -8.48 -16.87 -0.76
C GLY A 26 -8.48 -15.37 -1.07
N LEU A 27 -9.05 -14.92 -2.19
CA LEU A 27 -9.03 -13.51 -2.62
C LEU A 27 -9.63 -12.56 -1.57
N GLY A 28 -10.78 -12.89 -1.00
CA GLY A 28 -11.44 -12.02 -0.01
C GLY A 28 -10.61 -11.83 1.27
N ASN A 29 -9.96 -12.90 1.73
CA ASN A 29 -9.09 -12.84 2.91
C ASN A 29 -7.83 -12.01 2.62
N LEU A 30 -7.25 -12.18 1.43
CA LEU A 30 -6.12 -11.38 0.97
C LEU A 30 -6.48 -9.90 0.85
N LEU A 31 -7.57 -9.57 0.17
CA LEU A 31 -8.05 -8.19 -0.01
C LEU A 31 -8.28 -7.49 1.33
N ARG A 32 -8.96 -8.14 2.27
CA ARG A 32 -9.20 -7.57 3.60
C ARG A 32 -7.89 -7.27 4.32
N THR A 33 -6.92 -8.19 4.23
CA THR A 33 -5.62 -8.04 4.87
C THR A 33 -4.82 -6.92 4.24
N GLU A 34 -4.78 -6.83 2.91
CA GLU A 34 -4.07 -5.79 2.16
C GLU A 34 -4.67 -4.40 2.40
N ILE A 35 -5.99 -4.26 2.36
CA ILE A 35 -6.68 -3.00 2.67
C ILE A 35 -6.42 -2.57 4.11
N SER A 36 -6.45 -3.51 5.06
CA SER A 36 -6.12 -3.22 6.46
C SER A 36 -4.67 -2.76 6.59
N ARG A 37 -3.74 -3.44 5.91
CA ARG A 37 -2.31 -3.11 5.92
C ARG A 37 -2.05 -1.72 5.35
N TRP A 38 -2.77 -1.34 4.29
CA TRP A 38 -2.72 0.00 3.73
C TRP A 38 -3.19 1.06 4.73
N ARG A 39 -4.37 0.87 5.36
CA ARG A 39 -4.92 1.85 6.33
C ARG A 39 -4.01 2.09 7.55
N HIS A 40 -3.29 1.08 8.01
CA HIS A 40 -2.41 1.18 9.19
C HIS A 40 -0.97 1.59 8.84
N SER A 41 -0.70 1.97 7.59
CA SER A 41 0.65 2.35 7.16
C SER A 41 0.94 3.84 7.41
N ILE A 42 1.95 4.13 8.24
CA ILE A 42 2.46 5.50 8.43
C ILE A 42 2.98 6.14 7.14
N ALA A 43 3.33 5.31 6.14
CA ALA A 43 3.83 5.77 4.85
C ALA A 43 2.86 6.73 4.14
N TRP A 44 1.55 6.57 4.36
CA TRP A 44 0.56 7.44 3.71
C TRP A 44 0.60 8.86 4.26
N TRP A 45 0.75 8.99 5.59
CA TRP A 45 0.92 10.29 6.25
C TRP A 45 2.22 10.98 5.83
N LEU A 46 3.32 10.22 5.74
CA LEU A 46 4.58 10.77 5.28
C LEU A 46 4.51 11.25 3.83
N GLN A 47 3.83 10.51 2.94
CA GLN A 47 3.63 10.92 1.55
C GLN A 47 2.81 12.20 1.43
N ILE A 48 1.71 12.32 2.19
CA ILE A 48 0.93 13.56 2.27
C ILE A 48 1.80 14.72 2.76
N ALA A 49 2.56 14.52 3.84
CA ALA A 49 3.42 15.56 4.40
C ALA A 49 4.50 16.00 3.39
N VAL A 50 5.12 15.06 2.68
CA VAL A 50 6.13 15.34 1.65
C VAL A 50 5.51 16.12 0.50
N VAL A 51 4.40 15.66 -0.07
CA VAL A 51 3.74 16.35 -1.20
C VAL A 51 3.31 17.75 -0.80
N LEU A 52 2.70 17.91 0.38
CA LEU A 52 2.31 19.23 0.90
C LEU A 52 3.52 20.15 1.07
N LEU A 53 4.60 19.65 1.65
CA LEU A 53 5.82 20.42 1.86
C LEU A 53 6.43 20.87 0.53
N PHE A 54 6.55 19.99 -0.45
CA PHE A 54 7.16 20.31 -1.73
C PHE A 54 6.27 21.24 -2.58
N CYS A 55 4.97 20.98 -2.68
CA CYS A 55 4.07 21.81 -3.47
C CYS A 55 3.94 23.23 -2.90
N ASN A 56 3.70 23.33 -1.58
CA ASN A 56 3.54 24.63 -0.94
C ASN A 56 4.89 25.33 -0.74
N GLY A 57 5.93 24.59 -0.35
CA GLY A 57 7.26 25.15 -0.09
C GLY A 57 7.88 25.76 -1.35
N ILE A 58 7.82 25.07 -2.49
CA ILE A 58 8.36 25.60 -3.75
C ILE A 58 7.56 26.81 -4.21
N THR A 59 6.22 26.74 -4.12
CA THR A 59 5.35 27.86 -4.50
C THR A 59 5.62 29.10 -3.63
N LEU A 60 5.76 28.92 -2.32
CA LEU A 60 6.09 30.00 -1.39
C LEU A 60 7.45 30.62 -1.72
N MET A 61 8.47 29.80 -1.98
CA MET A 61 9.79 30.31 -2.34
C MET A 61 9.76 31.07 -3.68
N ALA A 62 8.96 30.61 -4.65
CA ALA A 62 8.77 31.31 -5.91
C ALA A 62 8.10 32.67 -5.70
N MET A 63 7.06 32.75 -4.86
CA MET A 63 6.37 33.99 -4.54
C MET A 63 7.25 34.99 -3.79
N LEU A 64 8.11 34.52 -2.88
CA LEU A 64 9.05 35.37 -2.15
C LEU A 64 10.19 35.88 -3.05
N GLY A 65 10.57 35.13 -4.09
CA GLY A 65 11.63 35.50 -5.03
C GLY A 65 11.17 36.36 -6.21
N SER A 66 9.87 36.33 -6.55
CA SER A 66 9.27 37.18 -7.58
C SER A 66 8.85 38.51 -6.97
N GLU A 67 9.68 39.55 -7.07
CA GLU A 67 9.35 40.91 -6.62
C GLU A 67 8.13 41.47 -7.39
N GLY A 68 6.91 41.16 -6.94
CA GLY A 68 5.66 41.74 -7.46
C GLY A 68 4.99 41.00 -8.62
N GLU A 69 5.49 39.85 -9.07
CA GLU A 69 4.86 39.01 -10.11
C GLU A 69 4.05 37.85 -9.50
N GLU A 70 2.92 38.16 -8.88
CA GLU A 70 2.02 37.16 -8.25
C GLU A 70 1.57 36.05 -9.22
N GLY A 71 1.58 36.33 -10.53
CA GLY A 71 1.23 35.38 -11.58
C GLY A 71 2.16 34.16 -11.65
N ILE A 72 3.44 34.31 -11.30
CA ILE A 72 4.40 33.20 -11.37
C ILE A 72 4.05 32.14 -10.31
N GLY A 73 3.78 32.55 -9.07
CA GLY A 73 3.39 31.62 -8.01
C GLY A 73 2.08 30.88 -8.32
N LEU A 74 1.09 31.60 -8.86
CA LEU A 74 -0.21 31.03 -9.23
C LEU A 74 -0.13 30.01 -10.38
N MET A 75 0.78 30.20 -11.34
CA MET A 75 1.00 29.25 -12.43
C MET A 75 1.87 28.05 -11.99
N MET A 76 2.82 28.27 -11.07
CA MET A 76 3.73 27.23 -10.59
C MET A 76 3.02 26.20 -9.72
N PHE A 77 2.06 26.61 -8.88
CA PHE A 77 1.35 25.68 -7.99
C PHE A 77 0.65 24.51 -8.72
N PRO A 78 -0.24 24.72 -9.71
CA PRO A 78 -0.89 23.62 -10.44
C PRO A 78 0.09 22.78 -11.27
N LEU A 79 1.18 23.38 -11.75
CA LEU A 79 2.20 22.67 -12.52
C LEU A 79 3.02 21.73 -11.61
N MET A 80 3.43 22.21 -10.43
CA MET A 80 4.22 21.45 -9.47
C MET A 80 3.38 20.38 -8.76
N SER A 81 2.14 20.70 -8.35
CA SER A 81 1.23 19.73 -7.73
C SER A 81 1.00 18.51 -8.62
N GLY A 82 0.66 18.71 -9.90
CA GLY A 82 0.48 17.60 -10.84
C GLY A 82 1.71 16.69 -10.94
N PHE A 83 2.91 17.27 -10.94
CA PHE A 83 4.16 16.50 -10.97
C PHE A 83 4.42 15.73 -9.68
N TYR A 84 4.31 16.38 -8.51
CA TYR A 84 4.59 15.76 -7.22
C TYR A 84 3.56 14.71 -6.82
N VAL A 85 2.28 14.90 -7.16
CA VAL A 85 1.23 13.89 -6.96
C VAL A 85 1.53 12.63 -7.76
N ALA A 86 1.96 12.77 -9.02
CA ALA A 86 2.36 11.63 -9.85
C ALA A 86 3.58 10.89 -9.27
N LEU A 87 4.60 11.61 -8.79
CA LEU A 87 5.76 11.03 -8.13
C LEU A 87 5.37 10.29 -6.83
N SER A 88 4.47 10.87 -6.03
CA SER A 88 3.98 10.24 -4.81
C SER A 88 3.29 8.92 -5.09
N ALA A 89 2.38 8.89 -6.09
CA ALA A 89 1.72 7.66 -6.51
C ALA A 89 2.73 6.58 -6.96
N MET A 90 3.74 6.96 -7.74
CA MET A 90 4.79 6.03 -8.17
C MET A 90 5.59 5.47 -6.99
N THR A 91 6.05 6.34 -6.09
CA THR A 91 6.86 5.92 -4.93
C THR A 91 6.07 5.05 -3.94
N MET A 92 4.75 5.26 -3.81
CA MET A 92 3.89 4.39 -3.02
C MET A 92 3.85 2.95 -3.55
N ILE A 93 3.64 2.79 -4.87
CA ILE A 93 3.59 1.47 -5.50
C ILE A 93 4.96 0.79 -5.42
N GLN A 94 6.02 1.52 -5.73
CA GLN A 94 7.38 1.00 -5.65
C GLN A 94 7.74 0.59 -4.22
N GLY A 95 7.36 1.38 -3.22
CA GLY A 95 7.55 1.07 -1.81
C GLY A 95 6.83 -0.23 -1.41
N ALA A 96 5.61 -0.45 -1.90
CA ALA A 96 4.87 -1.70 -1.64
C ALA A 96 5.58 -2.93 -2.23
N ILE A 97 6.05 -2.83 -3.49
CA ILE A 97 6.76 -3.91 -4.18
C ILE A 97 8.09 -4.23 -3.51
N VAL A 98 8.89 -3.19 -3.19
CA VAL A 98 10.19 -3.36 -2.54
C VAL A 98 10.03 -3.97 -1.16
N LYS A 99 9.03 -3.51 -0.39
CA LYS A 99 8.75 -4.03 0.95
C LYS A 99 8.45 -5.53 0.93
N GLU A 100 7.59 -5.97 0.02
CA GLU A 100 7.28 -7.41 -0.10
C GLU A 100 8.48 -8.25 -0.51
N LYS A 101 9.35 -7.72 -1.38
CA LYS A 101 10.57 -8.40 -1.80
C LYS A 101 11.55 -8.56 -0.64
N VAL A 102 11.71 -7.53 0.18
CA VAL A 102 12.61 -7.54 1.34
C VAL A 102 12.07 -8.44 2.46
N GLU A 103 10.77 -8.41 2.72
CA GLU A 103 10.15 -9.18 3.81
C GLU A 103 9.89 -10.65 3.45
N GLY A 104 10.03 -11.04 2.18
CA GLY A 104 9.77 -12.42 1.73
C GLY A 104 8.31 -12.86 1.89
N THR A 105 7.39 -11.94 2.16
CA THR A 105 5.98 -12.25 2.50
C THR A 105 5.27 -12.99 1.38
N ALA A 106 5.63 -12.74 0.12
CA ALA A 106 5.04 -13.42 -1.03
C ALA A 106 5.26 -14.95 -0.97
N ALA A 107 6.44 -15.41 -0.57
CA ALA A 107 6.75 -16.83 -0.47
C ALA A 107 5.93 -17.50 0.65
N TRP A 108 5.75 -16.82 1.79
CA TRP A 108 4.93 -17.31 2.90
C TRP A 108 3.42 -17.31 2.58
N VAL A 109 2.93 -16.34 1.82
CA VAL A 109 1.51 -16.31 1.41
C VAL A 109 1.21 -17.41 0.40
N LEU A 110 2.14 -17.68 -0.53
CA LEU A 110 1.97 -18.70 -1.56
C LEU A 110 2.18 -20.15 -1.06
N SER A 111 2.70 -20.35 0.15
CA SER A 111 2.76 -21.69 0.76
C SER A 111 1.41 -22.15 1.32
N LYS A 112 0.42 -21.24 1.42
CA LYS A 112 -0.96 -21.53 1.83
C LYS A 112 -1.81 -21.96 0.63
N PRO A 113 -2.98 -22.59 0.84
CA PRO A 113 -3.91 -22.93 -0.24
C PRO A 113 -4.58 -21.67 -0.84
N VAL A 114 -3.80 -20.90 -1.58
CA VAL A 114 -4.14 -19.63 -2.23
C VAL A 114 -3.68 -19.69 -3.68
N THR A 115 -4.53 -19.23 -4.59
CA THR A 115 -4.17 -19.20 -6.02
C THR A 115 -3.28 -17.99 -6.34
N ARG A 116 -2.35 -18.16 -7.29
CA ARG A 116 -1.50 -17.06 -7.78
C ARG A 116 -2.32 -15.91 -8.38
N VAL A 117 -3.42 -16.24 -9.05
CA VAL A 117 -4.36 -15.26 -9.62
C VAL A 117 -5.00 -14.43 -8.52
N ALA A 118 -5.51 -15.06 -7.45
CA ALA A 118 -6.06 -14.33 -6.31
C ALA A 118 -5.04 -13.39 -5.66
N PHE A 119 -3.79 -13.83 -5.53
CA PHE A 119 -2.70 -13.00 -5.00
C PHE A 119 -2.42 -11.76 -5.87
N MET A 120 -2.31 -11.93 -7.19
CA MET A 120 -2.09 -10.81 -8.11
C MET A 120 -3.28 -9.83 -8.12
N THR A 121 -4.50 -10.35 -8.17
CA THR A 121 -5.71 -9.54 -8.19
C THR A 121 -5.90 -8.76 -6.88
N SER A 122 -5.59 -9.35 -5.71
CA SER A 122 -5.68 -8.61 -4.44
C SER A 122 -4.74 -7.40 -4.39
N LYS A 123 -3.52 -7.56 -4.93
CA LYS A 123 -2.51 -6.49 -4.99
C LYS A 123 -2.93 -5.39 -5.94
N PHE A 124 -3.40 -5.79 -7.12
CA PHE A 124 -3.86 -4.85 -8.14
C PHE A 124 -5.00 -3.97 -7.62
N ILE A 125 -6.07 -4.59 -7.10
CA ILE A 125 -7.24 -3.87 -6.59
C ILE A 125 -6.85 -2.92 -5.46
N THR A 126 -6.06 -3.39 -4.49
CA THR A 126 -5.66 -2.57 -3.34
C THR A 126 -4.83 -1.36 -3.79
N ASN A 127 -3.90 -1.53 -4.72
CA ASN A 127 -3.10 -0.44 -5.26
C ASN A 127 -3.94 0.57 -6.07
N CYS A 128 -4.88 0.10 -6.90
CA CYS A 128 -5.79 0.98 -7.63
C CYS A 128 -6.66 1.83 -6.71
N ILE A 129 -7.21 1.22 -5.65
CA ILE A 129 -8.00 1.94 -4.64
C ILE A 129 -7.12 2.99 -3.95
N SER A 130 -5.93 2.58 -3.51
CA SER A 130 -4.99 3.46 -2.80
C SER A 130 -4.57 4.66 -3.65
N MET A 131 -4.32 4.44 -4.94
CA MET A 131 -3.96 5.49 -5.90
C MET A 131 -5.13 6.44 -6.16
N THR A 132 -6.34 5.91 -6.31
CA THR A 132 -7.54 6.74 -6.51
C THR A 132 -7.77 7.65 -5.30
N ILE A 133 -7.62 7.12 -4.10
CA ILE A 133 -7.72 7.90 -2.87
C ILE A 133 -6.61 8.96 -2.83
N ALA A 134 -5.35 8.59 -3.11
CA ALA A 134 -4.25 9.56 -3.11
C ALA A 134 -4.48 10.71 -4.10
N LEU A 135 -4.98 10.40 -5.31
CA LEU A 135 -5.25 11.41 -6.33
C LEU A 135 -6.40 12.36 -5.97
N VAL A 136 -7.37 11.91 -5.17
CA VAL A 136 -8.51 12.72 -4.74
C VAL A 136 -8.16 13.60 -3.52
N PHE A 137 -7.34 13.08 -2.60
CA PHE A 137 -7.04 13.77 -1.33
C PHE A 137 -5.77 14.62 -1.38
N LEU A 138 -4.86 14.37 -2.30
CA LEU A 138 -3.69 15.22 -2.49
C LEU A 138 -4.07 16.47 -3.31
N PRO A 139 -3.54 17.65 -2.94
CA PRO A 139 -3.84 18.92 -3.60
C PRO A 139 -3.18 19.06 -4.98
#